data_AF-A0A2E0AIB4-F1
#
_entry.id   AF-A0A2E0AIB4-F1
#
_cell.length_a   1.000
_cell.length_b   1.000
_cell.length_c   1.000
_cell.angle_alpha   90.00
_cell.angle_beta   90.00
_cell.angle_gamma   90.00
#
_symmetry.space_group_name_H-M   'P 1'
#
loop_
_entity.id
_entity.type
_entity.pdbx_description
1 polymer ?
#
loop_
_entity_poly.entity_id
_entity_poly.type
_entity_poly.pdbx_seq_one_letter_code
_entity_poly.pdbx_strand_id
1 'polypeptide(L)' 'MTSHLFQRIAETPAGSTIDALENGHYWICDRNHVCKEVIGLWEAEEFIREQERNQGVMS' A
#
# COMPACT_ATOMS: atom_id res chain seq x y z
N MET A 1 -10.31 17.36 -2.75
CA MET A 1 -10.33 16.47 -1.58
C MET A 1 -8.91 16.00 -1.36
N THR A 2 -8.21 16.59 -0.39
CA THR A 2 -6.85 16.15 -0.01
C THR A 2 -7.02 15.02 0.99
N SER A 3 -6.83 13.77 0.56
CA SER A 3 -6.79 12.63 1.47
C SER A 3 -5.69 12.89 2.49
N HIS A 4 -6.07 13.09 3.75
CA HIS A 4 -5.11 13.24 4.84
C HIS A 4 -4.55 11.85 5.12
N LEU A 5 -3.22 11.74 5.09
CA LEU A 5 -2.51 10.50 5.40
C LEU A 5 -2.35 10.45 6.92
N PHE A 6 -3.05 9.53 7.58
CA PHE A 6 -3.16 9.52 9.04
C PHE A 6 -2.03 8.76 9.72
N GLN A 7 -1.58 7.65 9.13
CA GLN A 7 -0.53 6.83 9.72
C GLN A 7 0.06 5.85 8.70
N ARG A 8 1.40 5.68 8.69
CA ARG A 8 2.03 4.55 8.00
C ARG A 8 1.80 3.26 8.78
N ILE A 9 1.20 2.27 8.13
CA ILE A 9 0.94 0.95 8.70
C ILE A 9 2.07 -0.01 8.41
N ALA A 10 2.58 -0.01 7.17
CA ALA A 10 3.62 -0.93 6.74
C ALA A 10 4.52 -0.30 5.68
N GLU A 11 5.77 -0.79 5.61
CA GLU A 11 6.73 -0.52 4.55
C GLU A 11 7.46 -1.84 4.24
N THR A 12 7.48 -2.24 2.98
CA THR A 12 8.15 -3.46 2.52
C THR A 12 9.61 -3.17 2.17
N PRO A 13 10.51 -4.18 2.21
CA PRO A 13 11.88 -4.01 1.75
C PRO A 13 12.02 -3.56 0.29
N ALA A 14 11.04 -3.83 -0.58
CA ALA A 14 11.06 -3.34 -1.97
C ALA A 14 10.61 -1.87 -2.10
N GLY A 15 10.21 -1.23 -1.00
CA GLY A 15 9.81 0.18 -0.94
C GLY A 15 8.32 0.44 -1.15
N SER A 16 7.48 -0.58 -1.06
CA SER A 16 6.02 -0.42 -1.10
C SER A 16 5.48 -0.03 0.29
N THR A 17 4.45 0.81 0.38
CA THR A 17 3.87 1.24 1.66
C THR A 17 2.38 0.96 1.76
N ILE A 18 1.90 0.72 2.97
CA ILE A 18 0.47 0.85 3.32
C ILE A 18 0.33 2.04 4.26
N ASP A 19 -0.47 3.01 3.85
CA ASP A 19 -0.76 4.22 4.60
C ASP A 19 -2.26 4.29 4.89
N ALA A 20 -2.64 4.45 6.16
CA ALA A 20 -4.03 4.56 6.57
C ALA A 20 -4.61 5.94 6.24
N LEU A 21 -5.82 5.93 5.71
CA LEU A 21 -6.66 7.09 5.47
C LEU A 21 -7.87 7.09 6.43
N GLU A 22 -8.79 8.03 6.22
CA GLU A 22 -10.06 8.09 6.93
C GLU A 22 -11.00 6.93 6.56
N ASN A 23 -11.94 6.63 7.46
CA ASN A 23 -13.08 5.73 7.20
C ASN A 23 -12.72 4.30 6.77
N GLY A 24 -11.55 3.80 7.16
CA GLY A 24 -11.10 2.45 6.80
C GLY A 24 -10.59 2.34 5.37
N HIS A 25 -10.26 3.47 4.75
CA HIS A 25 -9.54 3.52 3.48
C HIS A 25 -8.03 3.44 3.73
N TYR A 26 -7.31 2.90 2.76
CA TYR A 26 -5.86 2.75 2.78
C TYR A 26 -5.30 3.10 1.42
N TRP A 27 -4.14 3.75 1.41
CA TRP A 27 -3.29 3.84 0.21
C TRP A 27 -2.23 2.75 0.25
N ILE A 28 -2.11 2.03 -0.86
CA ILE A 28 -0.94 1.23 -1.16
C ILE A 28 -0.13 1.95 -2.22
N CYS A 29 1.11 2.33 -1.90
CA CYS A 29 2.02 2.95 -2.85
C CYS A 29 3.14 1.99 -3.21
N ASP A 30 3.53 1.95 -4.48
CA ASP A 30 4.73 1.25 -4.92
C ASP A 30 6.00 2.11 -4.69
N ARG A 31 7.17 1.54 -5.00
CA ARG A 31 8.47 2.22 -4.92
C ARG A 31 8.59 3.47 -5.81
N ASN A 32 7.72 3.60 -6.81
CA ASN A 32 7.67 4.75 -7.73
C ASN A 32 6.62 5.78 -7.30
N HIS A 33 6.04 5.62 -6.09
CA HIS A 33 4.97 6.45 -5.56
C HIS A 33 3.67 6.42 -6.38
N VAL A 34 3.43 5.33 -7.13
CA VAL A 34 2.13 5.06 -7.75
C VAL A 34 1.23 4.46 -6.69
N CYS A 35 0.24 5.23 -6.24
CA CYS A 35 -0.64 4.86 -5.15
C CYS A 35 -2.02 4.40 -5.64
N LYS A 36 -2.55 3.36 -5.00
CA LYS A 36 -3.91 2.87 -5.17
C LYS A 36 -4.66 2.95 -3.84
N GLU A 37 -5.88 3.45 -3.89
CA GLU A 37 -6.78 3.42 -2.74
C GLU A 37 -7.60 2.13 -2.69
N VAL A 38 -7.69 1.53 -1.52
CA VAL A 38 -8.52 0.37 -1.23
C VAL A 38 -9.29 0.57 0.07
N ILE A 39 -10.37 -0.17 0.23
CA ILE A 39 -11.16 -0.21 1.46
C ILE A 39 -10.80 -1.50 2.19
N GLY A 40 -10.48 -1.38 3.48
CA GLY A 40 -10.13 -2.52 4.33
C GLY A 40 -8.63 -2.81 4.37
N LEU A 41 -8.13 -3.10 5.58
CA LEU A 41 -6.72 -3.41 5.80
C LEU A 41 -6.34 -4.76 5.18
N TRP A 42 -7.26 -5.72 5.20
CA TRP A 42 -7.02 -7.06 4.65
C TRP A 42 -6.78 -6.98 3.12
N GLU A 43 -7.60 -6.23 2.40
CA GLU A 43 -7.43 -5.96 0.98
C GLU A 43 -6.10 -5.25 0.69
N ALA A 44 -5.69 -4.32 1.56
CA ALA A 44 -4.41 -3.64 1.44
C ALA A 44 -3.21 -4.58 1.61
N GLU A 45 -3.28 -5.47 2.61
CA GLU A 45 -2.24 -6.48 2.86
C GLU A 45 -2.15 -7.52 1.73
N GLU A 46 -3.28 -8.00 1.20
CA GLU A 46 -3.25 -8.95 0.09
C GLU A 46 -2.72 -8.28 -1.18
N PHE A 47 -3.11 -7.03 -1.46
CA PHE A 47 -2.60 -6.29 -2.61
C PHE A 47 -1.08 -6.12 -2.54
N ILE A 48 -0.53 -5.68 -1.39
CA ILE A 48 0.92 -5.49 -1.26
C ILE A 48 1.67 -6.83 -1.36
N ARG A 49 1.12 -7.92 -0.83
CA ARG A 49 1.70 -9.26 -0.95
C ARG A 49 1.79 -9.73 -2.40
N GLU A 50 0.74 -9.52 -3.18
CA GLU A 50 0.75 -9.84 -4.61
C GLU A 50 1.77 -9.00 -5.37
N GLN A 51 1.87 -7.72 -5.01
CA GLN A 51 2.80 -6.78 -5.65
C GLN A 51 4.26 -7.14 -5.39
N GLU A 52 4.61 -7.50 -4.14
CA GLU A 52 5.95 -7.98 -3.77
C GLU A 52 6.26 -9.32 -4.43
N ARG A 53 5.30 -10.25 -4.47
CA ARG A 53 5.47 -11.55 -5.14
C ARG A 53 5.78 -11.38 -6.63
N ASN A 54 5.11 -10.45 -7.31
CA ASN A 54 5.34 -10.21 -8.74
C ASN A 54 6.66 -9.44 -8.99
N GLN A 55 7.10 -8.60 -8.05
CA GLN A 55 8.38 -7.91 -8.13
C GLN A 55 9.59 -8.82 -7.85
N GLY A 56 9.42 -9.84 -7.00
CA GLY A 56 10.45 -10.85 -6.69
C GLY A 56 10.77 -11.84 -7.82
N VAL A 57 10.06 -11.81 -8.95
CA VAL A 57 10.34 -12.66 -10.13
C VAL A 57 11.35 -12.00 -11.10
N MET A 58 11.81 -10.77 -10.80
CA MET A 58 12.86 -10.07 -11.56
C MET A 58 14.14 -9.89 -10.72
N SER A 59 14.54 -10.92 -9.97
CA SER A 59 15.88 -11.01 -9.34
C SER A 59 16.56 -12.31 -9.72
#